data_AF-A0A838P0J2-F1
#
_entry.id   AF-A0A838P0J2-F1
#
_cell.length_a   1.000
_cell.length_b   1.000
_cell.length_c   1.000
_cell.angle_alpha   90.00
_cell.angle_beta   90.00
_cell.angle_gamma   90.00
#
_symmetry.space_group_name_H-M   'P 1'
#
loop_
_entity.id
_entity.type
_entity.pdbx_description
1 polymer ?
#
loop_
_entity_poly.entity_id
_entity_poly.type
_entity_poly.pdbx_seq_one_letter_code
_entity_poly.pdbx_strand_id
1 'polypeptide(L)'
;CDVCYTNHAEADQDDMDVLLTALGAAGVTYVMGVPGADDVMLGYQSTSFHDALYVRAVLGLRPAPEFEAWLMEVGVVDEGGRLLPAAGRGVRMLVEGVEEM
;
A
#
# COMPACT_ATOMS: atom_id res chain seq x y z
N CYS A 1 -5.68 -7.05 -8.93
CA CYS A 1 -6.76 -6.22 -9.52
C CYS A 1 -6.44 -4.78 -9.17
N ASP A 2 -6.58 -3.84 -10.09
CA ASP A 2 -6.51 -2.42 -9.74
C ASP A 2 -7.92 -1.95 -9.37
N VAL A 3 -8.07 -1.46 -8.15
CA VAL A 3 -9.35 -0.96 -7.62
C VAL A 3 -9.35 0.53 -7.89
N CYS A 4 -10.11 0.94 -8.90
CA CYS A 4 -9.98 2.29 -9.44
C CYS A 4 -11.26 2.81 -10.07
N TYR A 5 -11.36 4.14 -10.16
CA TYR A 5 -12.44 4.83 -10.86
C TYR A 5 -11.94 6.09 -11.56
N THR A 6 -12.77 6.66 -12.43
CA THR A 6 -12.54 7.97 -13.04
C THR A 6 -13.63 8.91 -12.61
N ASN A 7 -13.34 10.21 -12.51
CA ASN A 7 -14.30 11.24 -12.09
C ASN A 7 -15.56 11.37 -12.97
N HIS A 8 -15.62 10.69 -14.12
CA HIS A 8 -16.81 10.65 -14.98
C HIS A 8 -17.71 9.44 -14.73
N ALA A 9 -17.26 8.47 -13.94
CA ALA A 9 -18.10 7.39 -13.43
C ALA A 9 -18.86 7.87 -12.19
N GLU A 10 -20.05 7.31 -11.98
CA GLU A 10 -20.76 7.42 -10.71
C GLU A 10 -20.12 6.44 -9.73
N ALA A 11 -18.95 6.82 -9.23
CA ALA A 11 -18.18 6.09 -8.24
C ALA A 11 -17.32 7.07 -7.44
N ASP A 12 -17.02 6.73 -6.20
CA ASP A 12 -16.11 7.48 -5.35
C ASP A 12 -15.16 6.56 -4.55
N GLN A 13 -14.47 7.14 -3.56
CA GLN A 13 -13.52 6.41 -2.74
C GLN A 13 -14.18 5.36 -1.85
N ASP A 14 -15.44 5.57 -1.42
CA ASP A 14 -16.16 4.62 -0.58
C ASP A 14 -16.49 3.35 -1.38
N ASP A 15 -16.82 3.49 -2.66
CA ASP A 15 -17.01 2.35 -3.57
C ASP A 15 -15.74 1.51 -3.71
N MET A 16 -14.58 2.18 -3.78
CA MET A 16 -13.28 1.50 -3.82
C MET A 16 -12.99 0.76 -2.52
N ASP A 17 -13.28 1.33 -1.35
CA ASP A 17 -13.08 0.67 -0.06
C ASP A 17 -13.93 -0.59 0.09
N VAL A 18 -15.19 -0.53 -0.37
CA VAL A 18 -16.10 -1.69 -0.42
C VAL A 18 -15.52 -2.77 -1.34
N LEU A 19 -15.10 -2.40 -2.55
CA LEU A 19 -14.54 -3.34 -3.52
C LEU A 19 -13.22 -3.96 -3.04
N LEU A 20 -12.31 -3.15 -2.49
CA LEU A 20 -11.05 -3.60 -1.91
C LEU A 20 -11.27 -4.61 -0.80
N THR A 21 -12.20 -4.32 0.12
CA THR A 21 -12.52 -5.22 1.23
C THR A 21 -13.11 -6.54 0.74
N ALA A 22 -14.04 -6.48 -0.22
CA ALA A 22 -14.64 -7.66 -0.81
C ALA A 22 -13.60 -8.52 -1.54
N LEU A 23 -12.71 -7.91 -2.32
CA LEU A 23 -11.62 -8.60 -3.00
C LEU A 23 -10.61 -9.21 -2.02
N GLY A 24 -10.27 -8.50 -0.95
CA GLY A 24 -9.42 -9.02 0.12
C GLY A 24 -10.03 -10.25 0.80
N ALA A 25 -11.33 -10.20 1.13
CA ALA A 25 -12.05 -11.33 1.69
C ALA A 25 -12.15 -12.51 0.71
N ALA A 26 -12.22 -12.24 -0.60
CA ALA A 26 -12.19 -13.25 -1.65
C ALA A 26 -10.78 -13.84 -1.91
N GLY A 27 -9.73 -13.34 -1.24
CA GLY A 27 -8.37 -13.86 -1.37
C GLY A 27 -7.58 -13.29 -2.54
N VAL A 28 -7.92 -12.08 -3.03
CA VAL A 28 -7.06 -11.39 -4.00
C VAL A 28 -5.68 -11.19 -3.40
N THR A 29 -4.63 -11.54 -4.15
CA THR A 29 -3.26 -11.57 -3.62
C THR A 29 -2.52 -10.26 -3.80
N TYR A 30 -3.02 -9.36 -4.66
CA TYR A 30 -2.44 -8.05 -4.89
C TYR A 30 -3.46 -7.02 -5.38
N VAL A 31 -3.22 -5.77 -5.00
CA VAL A 31 -3.84 -4.54 -5.51
C VAL A 31 -2.75 -3.50 -5.76
N MET A 32 -3.05 -2.46 -6.54
CA MET A 32 -2.11 -1.36 -6.77
C MET A 32 -2.13 -0.35 -5.62
N GLY A 33 -1.08 0.45 -5.49
CA GLY A 33 -0.99 1.51 -4.50
C GLY A 33 -0.43 2.76 -5.17
N VAL A 34 -1.19 3.85 -5.18
CA VAL A 34 -0.80 5.15 -5.73
C VAL A 34 -0.66 6.15 -4.58
N PRO A 35 0.39 7.01 -4.57
CA PRO A 35 0.53 8.03 -3.53
C PRO A 35 -0.72 8.90 -3.43
N GLY A 36 -1.39 8.86 -2.27
CA GLY A 36 -2.61 9.64 -2.06
C GLY A 36 -3.81 9.22 -2.91
N ALA A 37 -3.82 7.99 -3.46
CA ALA A 37 -4.88 7.46 -4.32
C ALA A 37 -5.05 8.16 -5.69
N ASP A 38 -4.29 9.21 -5.99
CA ASP A 38 -4.47 10.04 -7.19
C ASP A 38 -3.34 9.81 -8.19
N ASP A 39 -3.65 9.17 -9.31
CA ASP A 39 -2.72 9.09 -10.44
C ASP A 39 -2.97 10.28 -11.37
N VAL A 40 -2.30 11.39 -11.04
CA VAL A 40 -2.40 12.66 -11.77
C VAL A 40 -1.99 12.57 -13.24
N MET A 41 -1.18 11.58 -13.60
CA MET A 41 -0.69 11.40 -14.97
C MET A 41 -1.73 10.70 -15.83
N LEU A 42 -2.39 9.68 -15.27
CA LEU A 42 -3.43 8.91 -15.96
C LEU A 42 -4.84 9.50 -15.76
N GLY A 43 -5.03 10.42 -14.82
CA GLY A 43 -6.29 11.13 -14.58
C GLY A 43 -7.38 10.26 -13.95
N TYR A 44 -7.00 9.32 -13.07
CA TYR A 44 -7.90 8.40 -12.40
C TYR A 44 -7.48 8.19 -10.93
N GLN A 45 -8.41 7.67 -10.14
CA GLN A 45 -8.24 7.40 -8.72
C GLN A 45 -8.08 5.89 -8.53
N SER A 46 -7.10 5.47 -7.72
CA SER A 46 -6.80 4.08 -7.38
C SER A 46 -6.66 3.94 -5.87
N THR A 47 -6.36 2.76 -5.35
CA THR A 47 -6.06 2.55 -3.93
C THR A 47 -4.74 3.21 -3.53
N SER A 48 -4.68 3.70 -2.29
CA SER A 48 -3.51 4.32 -1.67
C SER A 48 -2.57 3.30 -1.01
N PHE A 49 -1.36 3.74 -0.62
CA PHE A 49 -0.47 2.93 0.22
C PHE A 49 -1.08 2.57 1.59
N HIS A 50 -1.97 3.42 2.12
CA HIS A 50 -2.64 3.18 3.39
C HIS A 50 -3.70 2.09 3.26
N ASP A 51 -4.36 1.99 2.12
CA ASP A 51 -5.47 1.06 1.88
C ASP A 51 -4.97 -0.39 1.91
N ALA A 52 -3.76 -0.62 1.37
CA ALA A 52 -3.07 -1.92 1.48
C ALA A 52 -2.72 -2.30 2.92
N LEU A 53 -2.44 -1.32 3.80
CA LEU A 53 -2.20 -1.57 5.22
C LEU A 53 -3.51 -1.82 5.97
N TYR A 54 -4.55 -1.05 5.65
CA TYR A 54 -5.90 -1.23 6.17
C TYR A 54 -6.41 -2.64 5.92
N VAL A 55 -6.41 -3.11 4.67
CA VAL A 55 -6.99 -4.41 4.31
C VAL A 55 -6.23 -5.56 4.98
N ARG A 56 -4.89 -5.43 5.09
CA ARG A 56 -4.05 -6.39 5.82
C ARG A 56 -4.40 -6.43 7.30
N ALA A 57 -4.53 -5.27 7.94
CA ALA A 57 -4.84 -5.18 9.36
C ALA A 57 -6.23 -5.76 9.69
N VAL A 58 -7.25 -5.43 8.88
CA VAL A 58 -8.63 -5.89 9.11
C VAL A 58 -8.79 -7.38 8.86
N LEU A 59 -8.13 -7.92 7.83
CA LEU A 59 -8.26 -9.34 7.46
C LEU A 59 -7.18 -10.24 8.06
N GLY A 60 -6.24 -9.69 8.85
CA GLY A 60 -5.13 -10.44 9.44
C GLY A 60 -4.15 -11.00 8.40
N LEU A 61 -3.99 -10.31 7.27
CA LEU A 61 -3.10 -10.73 6.18
C LEU A 61 -1.69 -10.18 6.35
N ARG A 62 -0.72 -10.89 5.79
CA ARG A 62 0.69 -10.50 5.79
C ARG A 62 1.20 -10.21 4.38
N PRO A 63 2.27 -9.41 4.22
CA PRO A 63 2.98 -9.30 2.95
C PRO A 63 3.61 -10.63 2.54
N ALA A 64 4.17 -10.68 1.32
CA ALA A 64 5.01 -11.82 0.92
C ALA A 64 6.17 -12.00 1.92
N PRO A 65 6.54 -13.24 2.30
CA PRO A 65 7.50 -13.50 3.38
C PRO A 65 8.84 -12.79 3.20
N GLU A 66 9.36 -12.76 1.97
CA GLU A 66 10.62 -12.12 1.63
C GLU A 66 10.54 -10.60 1.82
N PHE A 67 9.39 -10.01 1.48
CA PHE A 67 9.14 -8.59 1.64
C PHE A 67 8.88 -8.21 3.09
N GLU A 68 8.17 -9.05 3.85
CA GLU A 68 7.97 -8.87 5.29
C GLU A 68 9.32 -8.88 6.03
N ALA A 69 10.20 -9.84 5.71
CA ALA A 69 11.54 -9.92 6.30
C ALA A 69 12.38 -8.67 5.98
N TRP A 70 12.35 -8.21 4.73
CA TRP A 70 13.05 -6.99 4.32
C TRP A 70 12.50 -5.75 5.04
N LEU A 71 11.17 -5.60 5.13
CA LEU A 71 10.55 -4.47 5.85
C LEU A 71 10.96 -4.41 7.33
N MET A 72 11.16 -5.55 7.97
CA MET A 72 11.70 -5.62 9.34
C MET A 72 13.18 -5.24 9.39
N GLU A 73 13.99 -5.78 8.47
CA GLU A 73 15.42 -5.48 8.37
C GLU A 73 15.70 -3.98 8.21
N VAL A 74 14.92 -3.32 7.35
CA VAL A 74 15.07 -1.88 7.07
C VAL A 74 14.41 -0.98 8.13
N GLY A 75 13.73 -1.58 9.11
CA GLY A 75 13.08 -0.87 10.22
C GLY A 75 11.84 -0.08 9.80
N VAL A 76 11.07 -0.59 8.84
CA VAL A 76 9.77 -0.02 8.43
C VAL A 76 8.62 -0.61 9.25
N VAL A 77 8.67 -1.90 9.58
CA VAL A 77 7.66 -2.59 10.40
C VAL A 77 8.25 -3.31 11.60
N ASP A 78 7.44 -3.53 12.64
CA ASP A 78 7.77 -4.40 13.77
C ASP A 78 7.51 -5.90 13.46
N GLU A 79 7.84 -6.79 14.40
CA GLU A 79 7.57 -8.25 14.30
C GLU A 79 6.07 -8.57 14.12
N GLY A 80 5.20 -7.66 14.56
CA GLY A 80 3.76 -7.72 14.41
C GLY A 80 3.24 -7.20 13.06
N GLY A 81 4.12 -6.75 12.16
CA GLY A 81 3.77 -6.18 10.86
C GLY A 81 3.20 -4.75 10.93
N ARG A 82 3.31 -4.06 12.08
CA ARG A 82 2.85 -2.68 12.23
C ARG A 82 3.93 -1.71 11.79
N LEU A 83 3.53 -0.63 11.12
CA LEU A 83 4.44 0.45 10.77
C LEU A 83 5.09 1.04 12.03
N LEU A 84 6.42 1.13 11.99
CA LEU A 84 7.17 1.89 12.98
C LEU A 84 7.00 3.39 12.69
N PRO A 85 7.02 4.26 13.72
CA PRO A 85 7.12 5.69 13.50
C PRO A 85 8.28 5.97 12.57
N ALA A 86 8.12 6.94 11.66
CA ALA A 86 9.17 7.35 10.74
C ALA A 86 10.40 7.86 11.51
N ALA A 87 11.26 6.93 11.93
CA ALA A 87 12.63 7.22 12.28
C ALA A 87 13.32 7.52 10.96
N GLY A 88 14.14 8.57 10.88
CA GLY A 88 14.79 9.04 9.64
C GLY A 88 15.70 8.04 8.89
N ARG A 89 15.63 6.74 9.17
CA ARG A 89 16.32 5.65 8.46
C ARG A 89 15.80 5.45 7.03
N GLY A 90 14.50 5.61 6.78
CA GLY A 90 13.93 5.46 5.42
C GLY A 90 14.47 6.50 4.43
N VAL A 91 14.70 7.73 4.89
CA VAL A 91 15.38 8.78 4.10
C VAL A 91 16.86 8.44 3.89
N ARG A 92 17.52 7.88 4.91
CA ARG A 92 18.95 7.52 4.83
C ARG A 92 19.24 6.46 3.77
N MET A 93 18.37 5.46 3.60
CA MET A 93 18.49 4.44 2.54
C MET A 93 18.36 5.00 1.12
N LEU A 94 17.46 5.97 0.92
CA LEU A 94 17.32 6.65 -0.38
C LEU A 94 18.55 7.51 -0.72
N VAL A 95 19.26 8.02 0.29
CA VAL A 95 20.47 8.82 0.10
C VAL A 95 21.68 7.90 -0.13
N GLU A 96 21.85 6.85 0.68
CA GLU A 96 22.96 5.89 0.54
C GLU A 96 22.89 5.14 -0.81
N GLY A 97 21.69 4.77 -1.29
CA GLY A 97 21.53 4.13 -2.61
C GLY A 97 21.74 5.05 -3.83
N VAL A 98 21.74 6.37 -3.64
CA VAL A 98 22.10 7.36 -4.68
C VAL A 98 23.60 7.65 -4.68
N GLU A 99 24.27 7.52 -3.53
CA GLU A 99 25.72 7.70 -3.40
C GLU A 99 26.54 6.49 -3.93
N GLU A 100 25.92 5.31 -4.05
CA GLU A 100 26.54 4.11 -4.62
C GLU A 100 26.34 3.93 -6.15
N MET A 101 25.79 4.93 -6.86
CA MET A 101 25.64 4.92 -8.32
C MET A 101 26.61 5.86 -9.05
#